data_AF-A0A485LUP4-F1
#
_entry.id   AF-A0A485LUP4-F1
#
_cell.length_a   1.000
_cell.length_b   1.000
_cell.length_c   1.000
_cell.angle_alpha   90.00
_cell.angle_beta   90.00
_cell.angle_gamma   90.00
#
_symmetry.space_group_name_H-M   'P 1'
#
loop_
_entity.id
_entity.type
_entity.pdbx_description
1 polymer ?
#
loop_
_entity_poly.entity_id
_entity_poly.type
_entity_poly.pdbx_seq_one_letter_code
_entity_poly.pdbx_strand_id
1 'polypeptide(L)' 'MKEFLSQKGVKFRELNVAENDDARSEMIKKTGRMAVPTITVGEQVVVGFDRKELDRLLT' A
#
# COMPACT_ATOMS: atom_id res chain seq x y z
N MET A 1 -7.12 -6.25 -4.26
CA MET A 1 -6.43 -5.63 -3.11
C MET A 1 -7.42 -5.03 -2.11
N LYS A 2 -8.22 -4.01 -2.46
CA LYS A 2 -9.18 -3.39 -1.54
C LYS A 2 -10.13 -4.41 -0.92
N GLU A 3 -10.73 -5.26 -1.75
CA GLU A 3 -11.58 -6.36 -1.28
C GLU A 3 -10.85 -7.34 -0.34
N PHE A 4 -9.57 -7.62 -0.60
CA PHE A 4 -8.77 -8.49 0.26
C PHE A 4 -8.57 -7.87 1.65
N LEU A 5 -8.24 -6.56 1.70
CA LEU A 5 -8.10 -5.82 2.95
C LEU A 5 -9.43 -5.73 3.70
N SER A 6 -10.53 -5.44 2.98
CA SER A 6 -11.88 -5.40 3.55
C SER A 6 -12.34 -6.75 4.09
N GLN A 7 -12.09 -7.85 3.38
CA GLN A 7 -12.44 -9.20 3.84
C GLN A 7 -11.65 -9.59 5.09
N LYS A 8 -10.40 -9.13 5.23
CA LYS A 8 -9.61 -9.29 6.46
C LYS A 8 -10.05 -8.35 7.59
N GLY A 9 -11.02 -7.45 7.36
CA GLY A 9 -11.45 -6.47 8.36
C GLY A 9 -10.40 -5.37 8.63
N VAL A 10 -9.41 -5.22 7.76
CA VAL A 10 -8.33 -4.25 7.92
C VAL A 10 -8.84 -2.87 7.52
N LYS A 11 -8.71 -1.90 8.42
CA LYS A 11 -8.94 -0.49 8.08
C LYS A 11 -7.78 0.00 7.24
N PHE A 12 -8.07 0.52 6.04
CA PHE A 12 -7.08 1.13 5.17
C PHE A 12 -7.56 2.51 4.71
N ARG A 13 -6.60 3.38 4.40
CA ARG A 13 -6.86 4.67 3.75
C ARG A 13 -6.38 4.59 2.32
N GLU A 14 -7.25 4.94 1.39
CA GLU A 14 -6.89 5.03 -0.01
C GLU A 14 -6.30 6.40 -0.31
N LEU A 15 -5.17 6.41 -1.01
CA LEU A 15 -4.52 7.63 -1.45
C LEU A 15 -4.29 7.54 -2.96
N ASN A 16 -4.94 8.43 -3.71
CA ASN A 16 -4.71 8.53 -5.14
C ASN A 16 -3.46 9.38 -5.40
N VAL A 17 -2.37 8.74 -5.80
CA VAL A 17 -1.10 9.42 -6.11
C VAL A 17 -1.15 10.29 -7.37
N ALA A 18 -2.19 10.16 -8.19
CA ALA A 18 -2.40 11.06 -9.33
C ALA A 18 -3.00 12.41 -8.88
N GLU A 19 -3.80 12.42 -7.81
CA GLU A 19 -4.48 13.61 -7.29
C GLU A 19 -3.80 14.18 -6.04
N ASN A 20 -3.00 13.38 -5.33
CA ASN A 20 -2.33 13.74 -4.10
C ASN A 20 -0.81 13.70 -4.28
N ASP A 21 -0.21 14.89 -4.39
CA ASP A 21 1.23 15.08 -4.60
C ASP A 21 2.08 14.59 -3.41
N ASP A 22 1.56 14.73 -2.20
CA ASP A 22 2.21 14.28 -0.96
C ASP A 22 2.27 12.75 -0.91
N ALA A 23 1.15 12.07 -1.22
CA ALA A 23 1.10 10.62 -1.32
C ALA A 23 2.04 10.08 -2.41
N ARG A 24 2.15 10.80 -3.53
CA ARG A 24 3.08 10.46 -4.62
C ARG A 24 4.53 10.60 -4.16
N SER A 25 4.86 11.68 -3.47
CA SER A 25 6.20 11.94 -2.94
C SER A 25 6.59 10.92 -1.87
N GLU A 26 5.69 10.60 -0.94
CA GLU A 26 5.87 9.53 0.06
C GLU A 26 6.12 8.17 -0.61
N MET A 27 5.32 7.82 -1.63
CA MET A 27 5.49 6.56 -2.37
C MET A 27 6.87 6.47 -3.02
N ILE A 28 7.32 7.52 -3.72
CA ILE A 28 8.64 7.53 -4.36
C ILE A 28 9.74 7.47 -3.31
N LYS A 29 9.61 8.20 -2.19
CA LYS A 29 10.58 8.17 -1.10
C LYS A 29 10.71 6.77 -0.47
N LYS A 30 9.60 6.05 -0.34
CA LYS A 30 9.55 4.71 0.27
C LYS A 30 9.98 3.59 -0.67
N THR A 31 9.68 3.70 -1.96
CA THR A 31 9.89 2.62 -2.94
C THR A 31 11.02 2.90 -3.95
N GLY A 32 11.53 4.13 -3.97
CA GLY A 32 12.54 4.62 -4.92
C GLY A 32 12.01 4.88 -6.34
N ARG A 33 10.72 4.66 -6.60
CA ARG A 33 10.12 4.79 -7.94
C ARG A 33 8.62 5.04 -7.88
N MET A 34 8.03 5.39 -9.02
CA MET A 34 6.58 5.41 -9.14
C MET A 34 6.07 3.99 -9.38
N ALA A 35 5.67 3.30 -8.32
CA ALA A 35 5.14 1.94 -8.41
C ALA A 35 3.76 1.85 -7.77
N VAL A 36 2.75 1.54 -8.59
CA VAL A 36 1.37 1.33 -8.14
C VAL A 36 0.94 -0.10 -8.46
N PRO A 37 0.13 -0.75 -7.60
CA PRO A 37 -0.26 -0.30 -6.27
C PRO A 37 0.92 -0.36 -5.27
N THR A 38 0.97 0.54 -4.29
CA THR A 38 1.89 0.46 -3.15
C THR A 38 1.07 0.42 -1.86
N ILE A 39 1.46 -0.47 -0.96
CA ILE A 39 0.77 -0.74 0.30
C ILE A 39 1.77 -0.49 1.42
N THR A 40 1.43 0.39 2.35
CA THR A 40 2.27 0.64 3.53
C THR A 40 1.54 0.09 4.75
N VAL A 41 2.17 -0.82 5.48
CA VAL A 41 1.66 -1.40 6.72
C VAL A 41 2.67 -1.08 7.81
N GLY A 42 2.39 -0.05 8.61
CA GLY A 42 3.36 0.50 9.56
C GLY A 42 4.60 1.03 8.85
N GLU A 43 5.77 0.47 9.17
CA GLU A 43 7.06 0.78 8.51
C GLU A 43 7.36 -0.09 7.28
N GLN A 44 6.54 -1.12 7.04
CA GLN A 44 6.73 -2.06 5.93
C GLN A 44 6.07 -1.52 4.66
N VAL A 45 6.75 -1.66 3.53
CA VAL A 45 6.29 -1.18 2.22
C VAL A 45 6.25 -2.36 1.26
N VAL A 46 5.05 -2.68 0.78
CA VAL A 46 4.81 -3.71 -0.23
C VAL A 46 4.49 -3.02 -1.55
N VAL A 47 5.28 -3.33 -2.56
CA VAL A 47 5.06 -2.85 -3.92
C VAL A 47 4.33 -3.92 -4.72
N GLY A 48 3.23 -3.55 -5.37
CA GLY A 48 2.36 -4.46 -6.08
C GLY A 48 1.34 -5.15 -5.16
N PHE A 49 0.79 -6.26 -5.65
CA PHE A 49 -0.12 -7.11 -4.87
C PHE A 49 0.55 -8.46 -4.62
N ASP A 50 1.19 -8.59 -3.45
CA ASP A 50 1.71 -9.86 -2.97
C ASP A 50 0.83 -10.41 -1.85
N ARG A 51 0.03 -11.43 -2.17
CA ARG A 51 -0.89 -12.02 -1.19
C ARG A 51 -0.15 -12.63 -0.01
N LYS A 52 0.99 -13.29 -0.21
CA LYS A 52 1.71 -13.98 0.88
C LYS A 52 2.32 -12.97 1.84
N GLU A 53 2.95 -11.93 1.31
CA GLU A 53 3.52 -10.88 2.14
C GLU A 53 2.43 -10.10 2.88
N LEU A 54 1.33 -9.74 2.19
CA LEU A 54 0.22 -9.08 2.85
C LEU A 54 -0.44 -9.93 3.93
N ASP A 55 -0.56 -11.24 3.72
CA ASP A 55 -1.10 -12.14 4.74
C ASP A 55 -0.23 -12.16 5.99
N ARG A 56 1.10 -12.17 5.81
CA ARG A 56 2.10 -12.11 6.88
C ARG A 56 2.09 -10.78 7.64
N LEU A 57 1.92 -9.66 6.94
CA LEU A 57 1.91 -8.33 7.55
C LEU A 57 0.60 -7.97 8.25
N LEU A 58 -0.48 -8.66 7.92
CA LEU A 58 -1.83 -8.40 8.43
C LEU A 58 -2.35 -9.51 9.36
N THR A 59 -1.46 -10.40 9.82
CA THR A 59 -1.72 -11.42 10.85
C THR A 59 -1.33 -10.86 12.21
#